data_AF-G7LDW5-F1
#
_entry.id   AF-G7LDW5-F1
#
_cell.length_a   1.000
_cell.length_b   1.000
_cell.length_c   1.000
_cell.angle_alpha   90.00
_cell.angle_beta   90.00
_cell.angle_gamma   90.00
#
_symmetry.space_group_name_H-M   'P 1'
#
loop_
_entity.id
_entity.type
_entity.pdbx_description
1 polymer ?
#
loop_
_entity_poly.entity_id
_entity_poly.type
_entity_poly.pdbx_seq_one_letter_code
_entity_poly.pdbx_strand_id
1 'polypeptide(L)'
;MANQTTTTTLRVFCVGTLDTKLNELRFLSDSLRSNLHRFSDHTSPKLDIVLVDVSTAPTEPKPSPDFTFISRNEVLSCYDAVDTATLLPQDRGKAVSVMSQALHHFLQKSNSNQNIAGVIGVGGSGGTSLLSSPFTSLPLGIPKLIVSTVASGQTEPYVGTSDLVLFPAIVDVAGVNSVSRVVFNNAAAAFAGMVVGRIRSLGDSSLVDDKFTVGITMFGVTTPCVDVVRDRLHKEGFESLVFHATGVGGRAMENLIREGFIQGVLDITTTEIADYIVGGVMACDSSRFDVIIEKKIPLVLSVGALDMVNFGAKDTIPQSFQQRNIYEHNKQVSLMRTTVDENRKFADFIANKLNRSSSKICVCLPEKGISALDAPGKPFYDPEATGTLLHELQRLIQTDDIRQVKVYPHHINDLEFANALVDAFLEVNPKTVKDSTHPPAAIPETVQNVHEGSVSEKSSFGTIVYAPSEFPDAKPETLEKTQLILQQFKDQIDKGIPIIGAGAGTGISAKFEEAGGVDLIVLYNSGRFRMAGRGSLAGLLPFADANAVVLDMANEVLPVVKKVPVLAGVCATDPFRRMDHFLKQVESTGFSGVQNFPTVGLYDGNFRQNLEETGMGYR
;
A
#
# COMPACT_ATOMS: atom_id res chain seq x y z
N MET A 1 1.13 7.46 -50.91
CA MET A 1 1.37 8.52 -49.91
C MET A 1 1.66 7.81 -48.60
N ALA A 2 2.82 8.06 -48.01
CA ALA A 2 3.32 7.33 -46.84
C ALA A 2 2.40 7.58 -45.62
N ASN A 3 2.04 6.50 -44.92
CA ASN A 3 1.43 6.57 -43.60
C ASN A 3 2.42 7.23 -42.64
N GLN A 4 2.16 8.48 -42.26
CA GLN A 4 2.83 9.13 -41.14
C GLN A 4 2.34 8.46 -39.86
N THR A 5 3.11 7.51 -39.34
CA THR A 5 3.01 7.05 -37.95
C THR A 5 3.39 8.23 -37.06
N THR A 6 2.41 8.94 -36.51
CA THR A 6 2.64 9.93 -35.45
C THR A 6 3.13 9.20 -34.20
N THR A 7 4.44 9.18 -33.97
CA THR A 7 5.03 8.82 -32.68
C THR A 7 4.47 9.76 -31.61
N THR A 8 3.63 9.25 -30.72
CA THR A 8 3.07 10.00 -29.59
C THR A 8 4.18 10.32 -28.60
N THR A 9 4.57 11.59 -28.52
CA THR A 9 5.57 12.06 -27.56
C THR A 9 5.02 12.00 -26.14
N LEU A 10 5.64 11.19 -25.28
CA LEU A 10 5.32 11.14 -23.86
C LEU A 10 5.72 12.45 -23.17
N ARG A 11 4.86 12.94 -22.26
CA ARG A 11 5.02 14.22 -21.59
C ARG A 11 5.01 14.09 -20.08
N VAL A 12 5.87 14.86 -19.44
CA VAL A 12 5.81 15.13 -18.01
C VAL A 12 5.28 16.54 -17.81
N PHE A 13 4.22 16.68 -17.01
CA PHE A 13 3.66 17.99 -16.67
C PHE A 13 4.22 18.48 -15.33
N CYS A 14 4.88 19.64 -15.37
CA CYS A 14 5.32 20.37 -14.19
C CYS A 14 4.29 21.48 -13.91
N VAL A 15 3.49 21.30 -12.86
CA VAL A 15 2.29 22.10 -12.60
C VAL A 15 2.47 22.99 -11.37
N GLY A 16 2.07 24.26 -11.45
CA GLY A 16 2.10 25.16 -10.30
C GLY A 16 1.43 26.51 -10.53
N THR A 17 1.36 27.34 -9.50
CA THR A 17 0.87 28.72 -9.58
C THR A 17 2.04 29.63 -9.95
N LEU A 18 2.25 29.87 -11.24
CA LEU A 18 3.44 30.57 -11.76
C LEU A 18 3.42 32.08 -11.45
N ASP A 19 2.27 32.67 -11.17
CA ASP A 19 2.13 34.03 -10.63
C ASP A 19 2.98 34.27 -9.37
N THR A 20 3.21 33.22 -8.58
CA THR A 20 3.87 33.27 -7.29
C THR A 20 5.10 32.37 -7.18
N LYS A 21 5.20 31.33 -8.02
CA LYS A 21 6.21 30.25 -7.89
C LYS A 21 6.90 29.89 -9.20
N LEU A 22 6.96 30.82 -10.17
CA LEU A 22 7.59 30.57 -11.46
C LEU A 22 9.06 30.14 -11.32
N ASN A 23 9.83 30.80 -10.45
CA ASN A 23 11.26 30.54 -10.30
C ASN A 23 11.53 29.15 -9.72
N GLU A 24 10.72 28.73 -8.76
CA GLU A 24 10.80 27.45 -8.08
C GLU A 24 10.39 26.31 -9.01
N LEU A 25 9.28 26.47 -9.72
CA LEU A 25 8.82 25.46 -10.67
C LEU A 25 9.79 25.34 -11.85
N ARG A 26 10.37 26.45 -12.33
CA ARG A 26 11.42 26.44 -13.35
C ARG A 26 12.66 25.69 -12.85
N PHE A 27 13.14 25.99 -11.64
CA PHE A 27 14.28 25.28 -11.06
C PHE A 27 14.03 23.77 -10.94
N LEU A 28 12.84 23.39 -10.45
CA LEU A 28 12.43 21.98 -10.37
C LEU A 28 12.44 21.33 -11.77
N SER A 29 11.89 22.01 -12.77
CA SER A 29 11.77 21.50 -14.14
C SER A 29 13.13 21.38 -14.85
N ASP A 30 14.05 22.32 -14.60
CA ASP A 30 15.43 22.27 -15.10
C ASP A 30 16.19 21.08 -14.48
N SER A 31 16.04 20.89 -13.16
CA SER A 31 16.61 19.73 -12.46
C SER A 31 16.03 18.41 -12.96
N LEU A 32 14.71 18.36 -13.18
CA LEU A 32 14.03 17.20 -13.73
C LEU A 32 14.54 16.87 -15.14
N ARG A 33 14.66 17.87 -16.02
CA ARG A 33 15.23 17.69 -17.37
C ARG A 33 16.62 17.07 -17.34
N SER A 34 17.48 17.58 -16.47
CA SER A 34 18.84 17.05 -16.28
C SER A 34 18.82 15.60 -15.81
N ASN A 35 17.98 15.26 -14.83
CA ASN A 35 17.88 13.90 -14.30
C ASN A 35 17.24 12.91 -15.30
N LEU A 36 16.20 13.31 -16.04
CA LEU A 36 15.61 12.48 -17.09
C LEU A 36 16.62 12.16 -18.20
N HIS A 37 17.45 13.13 -18.60
CA HIS A 37 18.54 12.88 -19.54
C HIS A 37 19.61 11.94 -18.98
N ARG A 38 19.94 12.05 -17.68
CA ARG A 38 20.94 11.18 -17.03
C ARG A 38 20.44 9.74 -16.83
N PHE A 39 19.15 9.56 -16.56
CA PHE A 39 18.60 8.25 -16.24
C PHE A 39 18.09 7.50 -17.46
N SER A 40 17.72 8.20 -18.54
CA SER A 40 17.31 7.59 -19.82
C SER A 40 18.51 7.05 -20.61
N ASP A 41 18.32 5.92 -21.28
CA ASP A 41 19.29 5.41 -22.27
C ASP A 41 18.97 5.95 -23.67
N HIS A 42 19.90 5.78 -24.62
CA HIS A 42 19.72 6.22 -26.02
C HIS A 42 18.52 5.60 -26.74
N THR A 43 17.95 4.51 -26.21
CA THR A 43 16.78 3.80 -26.72
C THR A 43 15.46 4.25 -26.08
N SER A 44 15.50 5.09 -25.05
CA SER A 44 14.30 5.57 -24.34
C SER A 44 13.51 6.55 -25.21
N PRO A 45 12.16 6.52 -25.16
CA PRO A 45 11.34 7.50 -25.88
C PRO A 45 11.66 8.91 -25.40
N LYS A 46 11.67 9.87 -26.34
CA LYS A 46 11.91 11.26 -25.99
C LYS A 46 10.77 11.78 -25.12
N LEU A 47 11.12 12.21 -23.90
CA LEU A 47 10.19 12.85 -22.97
C LEU A 47 10.20 14.36 -23.16
N ASP A 48 9.01 14.94 -23.32
CA ASP A 48 8.84 16.39 -23.30
C ASP A 48 8.44 16.84 -21.89
N ILE A 49 8.97 17.98 -21.44
CA ILE A 49 8.62 18.58 -20.16
C ILE A 49 7.80 19.82 -20.43
N VAL A 50 6.57 19.81 -19.92
CA VAL A 50 5.60 20.87 -20.14
C VAL A 50 5.33 21.59 -18.83
N LEU A 51 5.55 22.91 -18.81
CA LEU A 51 5.14 23.77 -17.71
C LEU A 51 3.65 24.07 -17.85
N VAL A 52 2.87 23.84 -16.78
CA VAL A 52 1.44 24.11 -16.75
C VAL A 52 1.14 25.14 -15.68
N ASP A 53 0.57 26.26 -16.11
CA ASP A 53 0.15 27.33 -15.23
C ASP A 53 -1.26 27.12 -14.69
N VAL A 54 -1.39 27.11 -13.37
CA VAL A 54 -2.67 27.07 -12.66
C VAL A 54 -2.85 28.27 -11.72
N SER A 55 -2.23 29.39 -12.06
CA SER A 55 -2.39 30.66 -11.35
C SER A 55 -3.82 31.15 -11.35
N THR A 56 -4.29 31.57 -10.18
CA THR A 56 -5.64 32.13 -10.02
C THR A 56 -5.65 33.66 -9.90
N ALA A 57 -4.50 34.30 -9.64
CA ALA A 57 -4.41 35.76 -9.61
C ALA A 57 -4.36 36.33 -11.04
N PRO A 58 -4.88 37.54 -11.31
CA PRO A 58 -4.99 38.08 -12.67
C PRO A 58 -3.67 38.29 -13.40
N THR A 59 -2.53 38.29 -12.68
CA THR A 59 -1.20 38.44 -13.24
C THR A 59 -0.84 37.30 -14.19
N GLU A 60 -0.46 37.63 -15.43
CA GLU A 60 0.00 36.64 -16.39
C GLU A 60 1.51 36.42 -16.28
N PRO A 61 1.95 35.20 -15.95
CA PRO A 61 3.37 34.88 -15.94
C PRO A 61 3.91 34.89 -17.38
N LYS A 62 5.13 35.38 -17.55
CA LYS A 62 5.78 35.38 -18.86
C LYS A 62 6.13 33.95 -19.28
N PRO A 63 5.86 33.55 -20.54
CA PRO A 63 6.26 32.24 -21.03
C PRO A 63 7.78 32.06 -20.91
N SER A 64 8.21 30.88 -20.49
CA SER A 64 9.63 30.51 -20.52
C SER A 64 9.96 29.99 -21.93
N PRO A 65 10.89 30.60 -22.68
CA PRO A 65 11.22 30.13 -24.03
C PRO A 65 11.82 28.72 -24.06
N ASP A 66 12.30 28.23 -22.91
CA ASP A 66 13.05 26.99 -22.80
C ASP A 66 12.18 25.73 -22.60
N PHE A 67 10.88 25.88 -22.32
CA PHE A 67 9.94 24.77 -22.09
C PHE A 67 8.66 24.98 -22.89
N THR A 68 8.04 23.88 -23.32
CA THR A 68 6.63 23.91 -23.74
C THR A 68 5.79 24.44 -22.57
N PHE A 69 4.92 25.40 -22.84
CA PHE A 69 4.16 26.12 -21.82
C PHE A 69 2.66 26.03 -22.13
N ILE A 70 1.87 25.68 -21.12
CA ILE A 70 0.41 25.68 -21.16
C ILE A 70 -0.07 26.75 -20.18
N SER A 71 -0.79 27.73 -20.71
CA SER A 71 -1.34 28.84 -19.93
C SER A 71 -2.54 28.40 -19.09
N ARG A 72 -2.82 29.16 -18.02
CA ARG A 72 -4.04 28.96 -17.23
C ARG A 72 -5.32 29.01 -18.06
N ASN A 73 -5.36 29.79 -19.14
CA ASN A 73 -6.54 29.94 -19.99
C ASN A 73 -6.79 28.67 -20.81
N GLU A 74 -5.72 27.98 -21.22
CA GLU A 74 -5.81 26.67 -21.87
C GLU A 74 -6.24 25.57 -20.90
N VAL A 75 -5.83 25.64 -19.63
CA VAL A 75 -6.33 24.73 -18.60
C VAL A 75 -7.82 24.98 -18.36
N LEU A 76 -8.21 26.24 -18.20
CA LEU A 76 -9.60 26.64 -17.96
C LEU A 76 -10.55 26.32 -19.11
N SER A 77 -10.09 26.39 -20.36
CA SER A 77 -10.91 26.05 -21.53
C SER A 77 -11.26 24.56 -21.62
N CYS A 78 -10.64 23.71 -20.79
CA CYS A 78 -11.01 22.31 -20.65
C CYS A 78 -12.19 22.08 -19.68
N TYR A 79 -12.72 23.13 -19.05
CA TYR A 79 -13.82 23.05 -18.09
C TYR A 79 -15.13 23.58 -18.70
N ASP A 80 -16.04 22.66 -19.05
CA ASP A 80 -17.29 22.93 -19.81
C ASP A 80 -18.43 23.58 -19.00
N ALA A 81 -18.17 24.12 -17.80
CA ALA A 81 -19.18 24.80 -17.02
C ALA A 81 -19.44 26.25 -17.54
N VAL A 82 -20.34 26.35 -18.52
CA VAL A 82 -21.18 27.51 -18.90
C VAL A 82 -20.46 28.87 -19.04
N ASP A 83 -20.15 29.28 -20.28
CA ASP A 83 -20.01 30.67 -20.80
C ASP A 83 -19.17 31.70 -19.99
N THR A 84 -18.46 31.26 -18.93
CA THR A 84 -17.73 32.10 -17.97
C THR A 84 -16.32 31.60 -17.70
N ALA A 85 -15.85 30.58 -18.42
CA ALA A 85 -14.60 29.85 -18.16
C ALA A 85 -13.30 30.70 -18.22
N THR A 86 -13.34 31.97 -18.62
CA THR A 86 -12.18 32.88 -18.53
C THR A 86 -12.14 33.75 -17.27
N LEU A 87 -13.19 33.79 -16.45
CA LEU A 87 -13.27 34.65 -15.26
C LEU A 87 -13.36 33.81 -13.99
N LEU A 88 -12.24 33.72 -13.28
CA LEU A 88 -12.18 33.11 -11.96
C LEU A 88 -12.93 33.97 -10.92
N PRO A 89 -13.60 33.35 -9.93
CA PRO A 89 -14.18 34.07 -8.80
C PRO A 89 -13.15 34.95 -8.08
N GLN A 90 -13.58 36.08 -7.52
CA GLN A 90 -12.70 36.93 -6.71
C GLN A 90 -12.27 36.25 -5.40
N ASP A 91 -13.12 35.38 -4.85
CA ASP A 91 -12.76 34.59 -3.68
C ASP A 91 -11.69 33.55 -4.04
N ARG A 92 -10.55 33.62 -3.36
CA ARG A 92 -9.38 32.78 -3.64
C ARG A 92 -9.69 31.30 -3.48
N GLY A 93 -10.48 30.92 -2.47
CA GLY A 93 -10.85 29.52 -2.23
C GLY A 93 -11.67 28.96 -3.39
N LYS A 94 -12.72 29.69 -3.80
CA LYS A 94 -13.55 29.32 -4.96
C LYS A 94 -12.74 29.29 -6.26
N ALA A 95 -11.84 30.25 -6.48
CA ALA A 95 -10.98 30.27 -7.66
C ALA A 95 -10.06 29.04 -7.72
N VAL A 96 -9.46 28.66 -6.58
CA VAL A 96 -8.65 27.44 -6.46
C VAL A 96 -9.47 26.19 -6.77
N SER A 97 -10.71 26.09 -6.27
CA SER A 97 -11.59 24.95 -6.56
C SER A 97 -11.94 24.84 -8.04
N VAL A 98 -12.29 25.95 -8.69
CA VAL A 98 -12.59 25.97 -10.14
C VAL A 98 -11.36 25.59 -10.96
N MET A 99 -10.19 26.16 -10.63
CA MET A 99 -8.94 25.82 -11.32
C MET A 99 -8.54 24.36 -11.11
N SER A 100 -8.73 23.82 -9.90
CA SER A 100 -8.52 22.40 -9.60
C SER A 100 -9.41 21.53 -10.50
N GLN A 101 -10.70 21.86 -10.64
CA GLN A 101 -11.60 21.12 -11.53
C GLN A 101 -11.18 21.24 -13.00
N ALA A 102 -10.76 22.42 -13.45
CA ALA A 102 -10.25 22.61 -14.80
C ALA A 102 -8.98 21.78 -15.07
N LEU A 103 -8.03 21.78 -14.13
CA LEU A 103 -6.83 20.95 -14.20
C LEU A 103 -7.16 19.46 -14.25
N HIS A 104 -8.16 19.01 -13.49
CA HIS A 104 -8.64 17.63 -13.55
C HIS A 104 -9.09 17.26 -14.98
N HIS A 105 -9.96 18.06 -15.60
CA HIS A 105 -10.44 17.79 -16.97
C HIS A 105 -9.29 17.85 -17.99
N PHE A 106 -8.38 18.80 -17.84
CA PHE A 106 -7.18 18.90 -18.68
C PHE A 106 -6.31 17.65 -18.60
N LEU A 107 -6.04 17.14 -17.40
CA LEU A 107 -5.24 15.94 -17.18
C LEU A 107 -5.96 14.68 -17.68
N GLN A 108 -7.26 14.56 -17.47
CA GLN A 108 -8.05 13.44 -18.00
C GLN A 108 -8.02 13.41 -19.54
N LYS A 109 -8.23 14.56 -20.20
CA LYS A 109 -8.13 14.69 -21.65
C LYS A 109 -6.72 14.35 -22.16
N SER A 110 -5.68 14.77 -21.45
CA SER A 110 -4.29 14.48 -21.79
C SER A 110 -3.94 13.00 -21.59
N ASN A 111 -4.53 12.34 -20.60
CA ASN A 111 -4.36 10.91 -20.32
C ASN A 111 -5.05 10.03 -21.36
N SER A 112 -6.26 10.39 -21.81
CA SER A 112 -6.98 9.69 -22.87
C SER A 112 -6.21 9.68 -24.20
N ASN A 113 -5.36 10.67 -24.43
CA ASN A 113 -4.45 10.73 -25.59
C ASN A 113 -3.13 9.95 -25.37
N GLN A 114 -3.01 9.17 -24.28
CA GLN A 114 -1.85 8.36 -23.89
C GLN A 114 -0.52 9.12 -23.79
N ASN A 115 -0.58 10.42 -23.49
CA ASN A 115 0.59 11.30 -23.52
C ASN A 115 1.20 11.58 -22.14
N ILE A 116 0.70 11.00 -21.05
CA ILE A 116 1.18 11.31 -19.69
C ILE A 116 2.19 10.27 -19.21
N ALA A 117 3.44 10.70 -19.07
CA ALA A 117 4.49 9.93 -18.39
C ALA A 117 4.52 10.18 -16.87
N GLY A 118 4.01 11.33 -16.42
CA GLY A 118 3.85 11.66 -15.01
C GLY A 118 3.50 13.13 -14.78
N VAL A 119 3.09 13.46 -13.56
CA VAL A 119 2.81 14.82 -13.11
C VAL A 119 3.59 15.17 -11.84
N ILE A 120 4.23 16.34 -11.83
CA ILE A 120 4.94 16.87 -10.66
C ILE A 120 4.51 18.30 -10.41
N GLY A 121 4.40 18.70 -9.14
CA GLY A 121 4.07 20.07 -8.79
C GLY A 121 4.67 20.55 -7.47
N VAL A 122 4.47 21.83 -7.21
CA VAL A 122 5.00 22.55 -6.03
C VAL A 122 3.90 23.42 -5.46
N GLY A 123 3.71 23.41 -4.13
CA GLY A 123 2.70 24.24 -3.51
C GLY A 123 2.83 24.41 -2.00
N GLY A 124 2.31 25.53 -1.51
CA GLY A 124 1.92 25.64 -0.10
C GLY A 124 0.62 24.86 0.18
N SER A 125 -0.08 25.14 1.28
CA SER A 125 -1.38 24.51 1.59
C SER A 125 -2.39 24.64 0.44
N GLY A 126 -2.63 25.86 -0.06
CA GLY A 126 -3.58 26.10 -1.16
C GLY A 126 -3.16 25.48 -2.49
N GLY A 127 -1.87 25.52 -2.83
CA GLY A 127 -1.34 24.89 -4.05
C GLY A 127 -1.39 23.37 -3.98
N THR A 128 -1.08 22.79 -2.81
CA THR A 128 -1.19 21.34 -2.59
C THR A 128 -2.65 20.90 -2.74
N SER A 129 -3.60 21.63 -2.15
CA SER A 129 -5.04 21.37 -2.32
C SER A 129 -5.46 21.42 -3.79
N LEU A 130 -5.05 22.45 -4.54
CA LEU A 130 -5.33 22.60 -5.97
C LEU A 130 -4.82 21.43 -6.80
N LEU A 131 -3.59 20.97 -6.53
CA LEU A 131 -2.92 19.94 -7.35
C LEU A 131 -3.33 18.52 -6.97
N SER A 132 -3.67 18.28 -5.71
CA SER A 132 -3.89 16.92 -5.19
C SER A 132 -5.06 16.23 -5.89
N SER A 133 -6.26 16.84 -5.87
CA SER A 133 -7.45 16.21 -6.47
C SER A 133 -7.29 15.87 -7.97
N PRO A 134 -6.70 16.74 -8.81
CA PRO A 134 -6.39 16.40 -10.19
C PRO A 134 -5.35 15.29 -10.32
N PHE A 135 -4.30 15.30 -9.50
CA PHE A 135 -3.23 14.29 -9.57
C PHE A 135 -3.72 12.92 -9.12
N THR A 136 -4.51 12.84 -8.05
CA THR A 136 -5.06 11.58 -7.54
C THR A 136 -6.12 10.97 -8.47
N SER A 137 -6.67 11.76 -9.41
CA SER A 137 -7.58 11.25 -10.43
C SER A 137 -6.91 10.50 -11.58
N LEU A 138 -5.58 10.59 -11.69
CA LEU A 138 -4.81 9.82 -12.67
C LEU A 138 -4.68 8.37 -12.20
N PRO A 139 -4.70 7.39 -13.12
CA PRO A 139 -4.54 5.97 -12.80
C PRO A 139 -3.35 5.67 -11.89
N LEU A 140 -3.49 4.65 -11.04
CA LEU A 140 -2.42 4.11 -10.21
C LEU A 140 -1.20 3.75 -11.08
N GLY A 141 -0.02 3.98 -10.55
CA GLY A 141 1.25 3.68 -11.20
C GLY A 141 1.75 4.79 -12.14
N ILE A 142 0.93 5.75 -12.55
CA ILE A 142 1.45 6.99 -13.17
C ILE A 142 2.15 7.81 -12.07
N PRO A 143 3.44 8.16 -12.21
CA PRO A 143 4.15 8.98 -11.23
C PRO A 143 3.44 10.31 -10.98
N LYS A 144 3.10 10.55 -9.71
CA LYS A 144 2.39 11.74 -9.23
C LYS A 144 3.05 12.24 -7.94
N LEU A 145 3.64 13.44 -7.98
CA LEU A 145 4.43 13.98 -6.87
C LEU A 145 4.16 15.47 -6.64
N ILE A 146 3.99 15.89 -5.38
CA ILE A 146 3.90 17.29 -5.00
C ILE A 146 4.96 17.61 -3.95
N VAL A 147 5.82 18.59 -4.21
CA VAL A 147 6.65 19.19 -3.16
C VAL A 147 5.78 20.17 -2.37
N SER A 148 5.45 19.80 -1.13
CA SER A 148 4.41 20.45 -0.32
C SER A 148 4.95 20.96 1.02
N THR A 149 4.56 22.17 1.41
CA THR A 149 4.83 22.68 2.76
C THR A 149 3.97 22.02 3.84
N VAL A 150 2.92 21.29 3.45
CA VAL A 150 1.99 20.61 4.35
C VAL A 150 2.09 19.08 4.27
N ALA A 151 3.18 18.55 3.70
CA ALA A 151 3.44 17.11 3.66
C ALA A 151 3.60 16.48 5.06
N SER A 152 4.09 17.25 6.03
CA SER A 152 4.23 16.81 7.43
C SER A 152 3.02 17.28 8.26
N GLY A 153 1.93 16.52 8.20
CA GLY A 153 0.67 16.85 8.88
C GLY A 153 -0.44 15.85 8.57
N GLN A 154 -1.70 16.29 8.60
CA GLN A 154 -2.83 15.51 8.11
C GLN A 154 -2.86 15.55 6.58
N THR A 155 -2.59 14.43 5.93
CA THR A 155 -2.42 14.33 4.48
C THR A 155 -3.51 13.52 3.77
N GLU A 156 -4.43 12.88 4.50
CA GLU A 156 -5.53 12.12 3.92
C GLU A 156 -6.34 12.92 2.90
N PRO A 157 -6.72 14.20 3.12
CA PRO A 157 -7.49 14.96 2.13
C PRO A 157 -6.74 15.24 0.81
N TYR A 158 -5.42 15.08 0.81
CA TYR A 158 -4.58 15.29 -0.36
C TYR A 158 -4.31 13.97 -1.09
N VAL A 159 -3.88 12.94 -0.36
CA VAL A 159 -3.46 11.65 -0.95
C VAL A 159 -4.65 10.73 -1.21
N GLY A 160 -5.66 10.76 -0.34
CA GLY A 160 -6.79 9.84 -0.35
C GLY A 160 -6.31 8.38 -0.36
N THR A 161 -6.78 7.62 -1.34
CA THR A 161 -6.41 6.22 -1.57
C THR A 161 -5.51 6.03 -2.81
N SER A 162 -4.90 7.12 -3.30
CA SER A 162 -3.98 7.09 -4.44
C SER A 162 -2.54 6.82 -4.03
N ASP A 163 -1.68 6.65 -5.02
CA ASP A 163 -0.22 6.59 -4.93
C ASP A 163 0.45 7.98 -5.04
N LEU A 164 -0.26 9.07 -4.70
CA LEU A 164 0.30 10.44 -4.65
C LEU A 164 1.39 10.56 -3.59
N VAL A 165 2.57 11.02 -4.04
CA VAL A 165 3.70 11.28 -3.14
C VAL A 165 3.77 12.75 -2.75
N LEU A 166 3.74 13.04 -1.46
CA LEU A 166 4.02 14.38 -0.93
C LEU A 166 5.47 14.45 -0.44
N PHE A 167 6.31 15.22 -1.13
CA PHE A 167 7.67 15.54 -0.68
C PHE A 167 7.64 16.75 0.25
N PRO A 168 8.11 16.65 1.51
CA PRO A 168 8.18 17.80 2.39
C PRO A 168 9.10 18.89 1.85
N ALA A 169 8.58 20.11 1.72
CA ALA A 169 9.36 21.28 1.27
C ALA A 169 10.43 21.72 2.29
N ILE A 170 10.30 21.29 3.55
CA ILE A 170 11.12 21.64 4.74
C ILE A 170 10.99 23.10 5.16
N VAL A 171 11.17 24.03 4.23
CA VAL A 171 10.92 25.46 4.41
C VAL A 171 9.75 25.89 3.54
N ASP A 172 9.20 27.08 3.79
CA ASP A 172 8.18 27.63 2.91
C ASP A 172 8.70 27.77 1.47
N VAL A 173 7.81 27.61 0.50
CA VAL A 173 8.12 27.76 -0.92
C VAL A 173 8.04 29.24 -1.28
N ALA A 174 9.13 29.93 -0.98
CA ALA A 174 9.33 31.36 -1.20
C ALA A 174 10.74 31.60 -1.78
N GLY A 175 10.88 31.36 -3.08
CA GLY A 175 12.13 31.46 -3.83
C GLY A 175 13.05 30.26 -3.70
N VAL A 176 14.14 30.31 -4.47
CA VAL A 176 15.16 29.25 -4.54
C VAL A 176 16.36 29.61 -3.66
N ASN A 177 16.46 28.96 -2.50
CA ASN A 177 17.52 29.16 -1.50
C ASN A 177 18.34 27.87 -1.30
N SER A 178 19.33 27.88 -0.41
CA SER A 178 20.22 26.74 -0.18
C SER A 178 19.47 25.46 0.22
N VAL A 179 18.39 25.58 1.00
CA VAL A 179 17.57 24.43 1.43
C VAL A 179 16.65 23.97 0.31
N SER A 180 15.90 24.89 -0.30
CA SER A 180 14.93 24.52 -1.35
C SER A 180 15.61 23.96 -2.60
N ARG A 181 16.86 24.35 -2.91
CA ARG A 181 17.67 23.72 -3.98
C ARG A 181 17.88 22.23 -3.73
N VAL A 182 18.24 21.84 -2.52
CA VAL A 182 18.47 20.42 -2.17
C VAL A 182 17.16 19.64 -2.27
N VAL A 183 16.08 20.18 -1.71
CA VAL A 183 14.77 19.53 -1.71
C VAL A 183 14.23 19.37 -3.13
N PHE A 184 14.24 20.42 -3.96
CA PHE A 184 13.78 20.35 -5.34
C PHE A 184 14.64 19.41 -6.19
N ASN A 185 15.96 19.37 -5.99
CA ASN A 185 16.81 18.42 -6.69
C ASN A 185 16.49 16.97 -6.34
N ASN A 186 16.29 16.67 -5.05
CA ASN A 186 15.91 15.33 -4.61
C ASN A 186 14.54 14.92 -5.15
N ALA A 187 13.56 15.80 -5.08
CA ALA A 187 12.22 15.55 -5.61
C ALA A 187 12.24 15.32 -7.13
N ALA A 188 12.99 16.15 -7.88
CA ALA A 188 13.15 16.01 -9.33
C ALA A 188 13.86 14.70 -9.71
N ALA A 189 14.91 14.31 -8.99
CA ALA A 189 15.62 13.06 -9.24
C ALA A 189 14.75 11.83 -8.91
N ALA A 190 14.06 11.83 -7.77
CA ALA A 190 13.13 10.77 -7.40
C ALA A 190 12.04 10.60 -8.46
N PHE A 191 11.42 11.71 -8.87
CA PHE A 191 10.40 11.71 -9.89
C PHE A 191 10.91 11.23 -11.26
N ALA A 192 12.09 11.68 -11.68
CA ALA A 192 12.74 11.21 -12.91
C ALA A 192 12.97 9.69 -12.89
N GLY A 193 13.43 9.16 -11.75
CA GLY A 193 13.61 7.72 -11.56
C GLY A 193 12.30 6.94 -11.69
N MET A 194 11.21 7.44 -11.09
CA MET A 194 9.88 6.83 -11.23
C MET A 194 9.41 6.80 -12.70
N VAL A 195 9.56 7.92 -13.41
CA VAL A 195 9.15 8.04 -14.83
C VAL A 195 9.96 7.10 -15.72
N VAL A 196 11.29 7.14 -15.64
CA VAL A 196 12.15 6.32 -16.49
C VAL A 196 12.01 4.84 -16.15
N GLY A 197 11.99 4.49 -14.86
CA GLY A 197 11.80 3.11 -14.41
C GLY A 197 10.50 2.51 -14.92
N ARG A 198 9.39 3.25 -14.85
CA ARG A 198 8.09 2.82 -15.38
C ARG A 198 8.12 2.64 -16.90
N ILE A 199 8.71 3.58 -17.64
CA ILE A 199 8.76 3.49 -19.10
C ILE A 199 9.56 2.26 -19.55
N ARG A 200 10.66 1.94 -18.85
CA ARG A 200 11.44 0.73 -19.10
C ARG A 200 10.64 -0.54 -18.82
N SER A 201 9.97 -0.60 -17.67
CA SER A 201 9.20 -1.80 -17.28
C SER A 201 8.01 -2.08 -18.20
N LEU A 202 7.45 -1.05 -18.87
CA LEU A 202 6.40 -1.24 -19.87
C LEU A 202 6.87 -1.99 -21.13
N GLY A 203 8.18 -2.01 -21.42
CA GLY A 203 8.77 -2.74 -22.56
C GLY A 203 9.10 -4.22 -22.27
N ASP A 204 9.20 -4.60 -21.00
CA ASP A 204 9.64 -5.93 -20.53
C ASP A 204 8.45 -6.85 -20.17
N SER A 205 7.28 -6.70 -20.81
CA SER A 205 6.02 -7.37 -20.43
C SER A 205 5.96 -8.90 -20.66
N SER A 206 7.09 -9.59 -20.61
CA SER A 206 7.13 -11.04 -20.48
C SER A 206 7.04 -11.44 -18.99
N LEU A 207 5.94 -12.12 -18.63
CA LEU A 207 5.78 -13.00 -17.46
C LEU A 207 5.28 -12.38 -16.13
N VAL A 208 4.16 -11.65 -16.14
CA VAL A 208 3.30 -11.58 -14.94
C VAL A 208 2.12 -12.51 -15.17
N ASP A 209 1.98 -13.52 -14.31
CA ASP A 209 0.85 -14.45 -14.32
C ASP A 209 -0.38 -13.63 -13.86
N ASP A 210 -1.21 -13.16 -14.80
CA ASP A 210 -2.42 -12.35 -14.54
C ASP A 210 -3.45 -13.20 -13.78
N LYS A 211 -3.24 -13.37 -12.47
CA LYS A 211 -4.20 -14.05 -11.60
C LYS A 211 -5.43 -13.17 -11.44
N PHE A 212 -6.58 -13.82 -11.38
CA PHE A 212 -7.83 -13.15 -11.07
C PHE A 212 -7.79 -12.69 -9.60
N THR A 213 -7.88 -11.39 -9.39
CA THR A 213 -7.75 -10.72 -8.10
C THR A 213 -9.10 -10.43 -7.48
N VAL A 214 -9.27 -10.86 -6.24
CA VAL A 214 -10.48 -10.72 -5.44
C VAL A 214 -10.27 -9.73 -4.29
N GLY A 215 -11.08 -8.68 -4.23
CA GLY A 215 -11.11 -7.75 -3.11
C GLY A 215 -11.92 -8.30 -1.94
N ILE A 216 -11.41 -8.20 -0.71
CA ILE A 216 -12.07 -8.73 0.50
C ILE A 216 -12.09 -7.65 1.58
N THR A 217 -13.26 -7.34 2.14
CA THR A 217 -13.38 -6.41 3.28
C THR A 217 -13.28 -7.14 4.62
N MET A 218 -12.57 -6.53 5.57
CA MET A 218 -12.20 -7.15 6.84
C MET A 218 -12.29 -6.17 8.00
N PHE A 219 -12.65 -6.67 9.18
CA PHE A 219 -12.47 -6.00 10.46
C PHE A 219 -11.87 -6.96 11.48
N GLY A 220 -11.29 -6.45 12.57
CA GLY A 220 -10.67 -7.31 13.60
C GLY A 220 -11.61 -8.38 14.18
N VAL A 221 -12.91 -8.10 14.19
CA VAL A 221 -13.98 -9.00 14.68
C VAL A 221 -14.50 -9.98 13.61
N THR A 222 -14.08 -9.84 12.35
CA THR A 222 -14.39 -10.74 11.23
C THR A 222 -13.14 -11.41 10.64
N THR A 223 -11.95 -11.14 11.21
CA THR A 223 -10.67 -11.72 10.78
C THR A 223 -10.69 -13.25 10.67
N PRO A 224 -11.29 -14.03 11.61
CA PRO A 224 -11.34 -15.47 11.47
C PRO A 224 -12.04 -15.94 10.18
N CYS A 225 -13.13 -15.28 9.79
CA CYS A 225 -13.82 -15.54 8.53
C CYS A 225 -12.92 -15.20 7.33
N VAL A 226 -12.33 -14.00 7.34
CA VAL A 226 -11.52 -13.48 6.23
C VAL A 226 -10.27 -14.31 5.99
N ASP A 227 -9.58 -14.76 7.04
CA ASP A 227 -8.38 -15.60 6.90
C ASP A 227 -8.71 -16.93 6.21
N VAL A 228 -9.81 -17.59 6.59
CA VAL A 228 -10.27 -18.82 5.95
C VAL A 228 -10.64 -18.57 4.48
N VAL A 229 -11.36 -17.49 4.19
CA VAL A 229 -11.74 -17.12 2.82
C VAL A 229 -10.50 -16.86 1.96
N ARG A 230 -9.54 -16.07 2.47
CA ARG A 230 -8.28 -15.77 1.80
C ARG A 230 -7.51 -17.05 1.46
N ASP A 231 -7.32 -17.91 2.46
CA ASP A 231 -6.56 -19.15 2.29
C ASP A 231 -7.25 -20.10 1.29
N ARG A 232 -8.59 -20.10 1.27
CA ARG A 232 -9.35 -20.90 0.31
C ARG A 232 -9.28 -20.33 -1.11
N LEU A 233 -9.43 -19.02 -1.28
CA LEU A 233 -9.27 -18.36 -2.60
C LEU A 233 -7.88 -18.61 -3.19
N HIS A 234 -6.83 -18.56 -2.35
CA HIS A 234 -5.47 -18.86 -2.78
C HIS A 234 -5.35 -20.31 -3.30
N LYS A 235 -5.95 -21.29 -2.61
CA LYS A 235 -6.00 -22.69 -3.07
C LYS A 235 -6.78 -22.87 -4.37
N GLU A 236 -7.77 -22.03 -4.62
CA GLU A 236 -8.55 -22.00 -5.87
C GLU A 236 -7.84 -21.26 -7.02
N GLY A 237 -6.66 -20.68 -6.77
CA GLY A 237 -5.83 -20.02 -7.78
C GLY A 237 -6.06 -18.51 -7.92
N PHE A 238 -6.82 -17.89 -7.02
CA PHE A 238 -7.07 -16.45 -7.02
C PHE A 238 -5.98 -15.69 -6.26
N GLU A 239 -5.73 -14.45 -6.66
CA GLU A 239 -5.07 -13.45 -5.83
C GLU A 239 -6.11 -12.76 -4.95
N SER A 240 -5.73 -12.34 -3.74
CA SER A 240 -6.65 -11.69 -2.80
C SER A 240 -6.03 -10.42 -2.22
N LEU A 241 -6.78 -9.31 -2.27
CA LEU A 241 -6.43 -8.05 -1.62
C LEU A 241 -7.40 -7.80 -0.47
N VAL A 242 -6.87 -7.70 0.76
CA VAL A 242 -7.68 -7.50 1.96
C VAL A 242 -7.69 -6.02 2.35
N PHE A 243 -8.89 -5.48 2.56
CA PHE A 243 -9.14 -4.09 2.90
C PHE A 243 -9.74 -3.98 4.29
N HIS A 244 -9.08 -3.23 5.17
CA HIS A 244 -9.63 -2.92 6.48
C HIS A 244 -10.81 -1.95 6.34
N ALA A 245 -12.00 -2.34 6.78
CA ALA A 245 -13.25 -1.62 6.58
C ALA A 245 -13.36 -0.37 7.50
N THR A 246 -12.53 0.64 7.23
CA THR A 246 -12.41 1.88 8.01
C THR A 246 -12.98 3.11 7.29
N GLY A 247 -13.82 2.91 6.27
CA GLY A 247 -14.30 3.91 5.33
C GLY A 247 -13.32 4.12 4.19
N VAL A 248 -12.04 4.33 4.52
CA VAL A 248 -10.95 4.46 3.54
C VAL A 248 -10.70 3.13 2.81
N GLY A 249 -10.76 2.01 3.52
CA GLY A 249 -10.51 0.69 2.92
C GLY A 249 -11.54 0.31 1.86
N GLY A 250 -12.83 0.50 2.12
CA GLY A 250 -13.87 0.29 1.10
C GLY A 250 -13.67 1.16 -0.14
N ARG A 251 -13.36 2.45 0.05
CA ARG A 251 -13.03 3.37 -1.06
C ARG A 251 -11.77 2.97 -1.83
N ALA A 252 -10.75 2.47 -1.14
CA ALA A 252 -9.52 1.99 -1.78
C ALA A 252 -9.81 0.78 -2.68
N MET A 253 -10.56 -0.20 -2.17
CA MET A 253 -11.02 -1.36 -2.94
C MET A 253 -11.80 -0.92 -4.18
N GLU A 254 -12.75 0.00 -4.01
CA GLU A 254 -13.59 0.50 -5.11
C GLU A 254 -12.79 1.28 -6.17
N ASN A 255 -11.75 2.02 -5.78
CA ASN A 255 -10.86 2.67 -6.73
C ASN A 255 -10.07 1.65 -7.55
N LEU A 256 -9.56 0.58 -6.93
CA LEU A 256 -8.87 -0.50 -7.63
C LEU A 256 -9.80 -1.29 -8.56
N ILE A 257 -11.08 -1.41 -8.22
CA ILE A 257 -12.12 -1.95 -9.12
C ILE A 257 -12.34 -1.01 -10.31
N ARG A 258 -12.41 0.30 -10.09
CA ARG A 258 -12.58 1.29 -11.16
C ARG A 258 -11.45 1.19 -12.19
N GLU A 259 -10.24 0.97 -11.70
CA GLU A 259 -9.01 0.86 -12.49
C GLU A 259 -8.77 -0.53 -13.09
N GLY A 260 -9.57 -1.54 -12.69
CA GLY A 260 -9.52 -2.89 -13.25
C GLY A 260 -8.51 -3.83 -12.58
N PHE A 261 -7.88 -3.43 -11.47
CA PHE A 261 -6.97 -4.29 -10.69
C PHE A 261 -7.69 -5.39 -9.91
N ILE A 262 -8.98 -5.20 -9.62
CA ILE A 262 -9.83 -6.18 -8.93
C ILE A 262 -10.95 -6.62 -9.85
N GLN A 263 -11.08 -7.93 -10.07
CA GLN A 263 -12.06 -8.50 -11.01
C GLN A 263 -13.22 -9.21 -10.30
N GLY A 264 -13.17 -9.38 -8.98
CA GLY A 264 -14.29 -9.89 -8.17
C GLY A 264 -14.21 -9.43 -6.72
N VAL A 265 -15.32 -9.50 -5.99
CA VAL A 265 -15.40 -8.98 -4.62
C VAL A 265 -16.10 -9.97 -3.69
N LEU A 266 -15.49 -10.17 -2.53
CA LEU A 266 -16.07 -10.79 -1.33
C LEU A 266 -16.18 -9.72 -0.24
N ASP A 267 -17.28 -8.96 -0.27
CA ASP A 267 -17.54 -7.88 0.68
C ASP A 267 -18.12 -8.44 1.98
N ILE A 268 -17.28 -9.09 2.77
CA ILE A 268 -17.66 -9.80 4.00
C ILE A 268 -18.04 -8.81 5.10
N THR A 269 -17.31 -7.69 5.19
CA THR A 269 -17.41 -6.73 6.28
C THR A 269 -17.93 -5.39 5.77
N THR A 270 -19.23 -5.17 5.90
CA THR A 270 -19.94 -3.97 5.40
C THR A 270 -20.18 -2.90 6.47
N THR A 271 -19.44 -2.97 7.59
CA THR A 271 -19.55 -2.09 8.77
C THR A 271 -19.48 -0.59 8.47
N GLU A 272 -18.78 -0.18 7.41
CA GLU A 272 -18.65 1.24 7.00
C GLU A 272 -20.02 1.91 6.75
N ILE A 273 -21.06 1.12 6.45
CA ILE A 273 -22.44 1.56 6.27
C ILE A 273 -23.09 1.95 7.59
N ALA A 274 -22.79 1.23 8.67
CA ALA A 274 -23.29 1.56 10.01
C ALA A 274 -22.77 2.94 10.42
N ASP A 275 -21.48 3.18 10.22
CA ASP A 275 -20.86 4.48 10.44
C ASP A 275 -21.45 5.58 9.55
N TYR A 276 -21.68 5.32 8.27
CA TYR A 276 -22.29 6.30 7.36
C TYR A 276 -23.71 6.70 7.81
N ILE A 277 -24.53 5.75 8.23
CA ILE A 277 -25.94 5.99 8.58
C ILE A 277 -26.09 6.61 9.97
N VAL A 278 -25.26 6.21 10.93
CA VAL A 278 -25.38 6.65 12.34
C VAL A 278 -24.48 7.85 12.65
N GLY A 279 -23.41 8.05 11.89
CA GLY A 279 -22.44 9.14 12.07
C GLY A 279 -21.18 8.74 12.83
N GLY A 280 -20.61 7.57 12.50
CA GLY A 280 -19.33 7.10 13.02
C GLY A 280 -18.12 7.68 12.28
N VAL A 281 -16.91 7.36 12.77
CA VAL A 281 -15.63 7.93 12.28
C VAL A 281 -14.99 7.14 11.13
N MET A 282 -15.52 5.95 10.81
CA MET A 282 -15.04 5.03 9.78
C MET A 282 -16.08 4.84 8.66
N ALA A 283 -16.82 5.91 8.35
CA ALA A 283 -17.91 5.88 7.39
C ALA A 283 -17.44 5.69 5.94
N CYS A 284 -18.21 4.90 5.18
CA CYS A 284 -18.20 4.99 3.73
C CYS A 284 -18.89 6.29 3.28
N ASP A 285 -18.95 6.53 1.98
CA ASP A 285 -19.79 7.57 1.41
C ASP A 285 -21.06 6.98 0.78
N SER A 286 -21.93 7.85 0.26
CA SER A 286 -23.18 7.44 -0.38
C SER A 286 -23.00 6.63 -1.66
N SER A 287 -21.79 6.58 -2.23
CA SER A 287 -21.48 5.86 -3.45
C SER A 287 -21.07 4.40 -3.23
N ARG A 288 -20.95 3.95 -1.97
CA ARG A 288 -20.61 2.55 -1.63
C ARG A 288 -21.40 1.55 -2.49
N PHE A 289 -20.68 0.60 -3.07
CA PHE A 289 -21.09 -0.43 -4.03
C PHE A 289 -21.34 0.02 -5.48
N ASP A 290 -21.50 1.32 -5.77
CA ASP A 290 -21.88 1.77 -7.11
C ASP A 290 -20.88 1.30 -8.17
N VAL A 291 -19.58 1.42 -7.92
CA VAL A 291 -18.56 1.01 -8.90
C VAL A 291 -18.56 -0.49 -9.18
N ILE A 292 -18.89 -1.31 -8.18
CA ILE A 292 -18.95 -2.78 -8.32
C ILE A 292 -20.09 -3.12 -9.29
N ILE A 293 -21.23 -2.46 -9.11
CA ILE A 293 -22.42 -2.59 -9.96
C ILE A 293 -22.14 -2.07 -11.37
N GLU A 294 -21.49 -0.91 -11.50
CA GLU A 294 -21.12 -0.29 -12.78
C GLU A 294 -20.17 -1.16 -13.59
N LYS A 295 -19.16 -1.74 -12.93
CA LYS A 295 -18.17 -2.63 -13.56
C LYS A 295 -18.68 -4.04 -13.81
N LYS A 296 -19.84 -4.40 -13.25
CA LYS A 296 -20.51 -5.71 -13.45
C LYS A 296 -19.62 -6.90 -13.08
N ILE A 297 -18.79 -6.74 -12.05
CA ILE A 297 -17.92 -7.81 -11.56
C ILE A 297 -18.67 -8.72 -10.57
N PRO A 298 -18.30 -10.01 -10.44
CA PRO A 298 -18.92 -10.91 -9.47
C PRO A 298 -18.79 -10.37 -8.05
N LEU A 299 -19.92 -10.32 -7.34
CA LEU A 299 -20.00 -9.82 -5.96
C LEU A 299 -20.66 -10.87 -5.06
N VAL A 300 -19.95 -11.25 -4.00
CA VAL A 300 -20.55 -11.89 -2.83
C VAL A 300 -20.48 -10.91 -1.67
N LEU A 301 -21.62 -10.62 -1.05
CA LEU A 301 -21.72 -9.66 0.05
C LEU A 301 -22.20 -10.35 1.33
N SER A 302 -21.70 -9.90 2.47
CA SER A 302 -22.21 -10.27 3.79
C SER A 302 -22.40 -9.05 4.69
N VAL A 303 -22.72 -9.30 5.95
CA VAL A 303 -23.17 -8.31 6.94
C VAL A 303 -22.20 -8.14 8.10
N GLY A 304 -20.93 -8.51 7.88
CA GLY A 304 -19.92 -8.54 8.93
C GLY A 304 -19.71 -7.19 9.59
N ALA A 305 -19.67 -7.22 10.92
CA ALA A 305 -19.49 -6.06 11.79
C ALA A 305 -20.55 -4.94 11.63
N LEU A 306 -21.71 -5.18 11.01
CA LEU A 306 -22.83 -4.22 11.03
C LEU A 306 -23.47 -4.05 12.43
N ASP A 307 -23.03 -4.82 13.42
CA ASP A 307 -23.40 -4.68 14.83
C ASP A 307 -22.73 -3.49 15.52
N MET A 308 -21.78 -2.80 14.87
CA MET A 308 -21.02 -1.72 15.52
C MET A 308 -20.93 -0.45 14.69
N VAL A 309 -20.90 0.68 15.39
CA VAL A 309 -20.52 2.00 14.86
C VAL A 309 -19.24 2.44 15.57
N ASN A 310 -18.28 2.94 14.82
CA ASN A 310 -16.96 3.29 15.32
C ASN A 310 -16.89 4.75 15.78
N PHE A 311 -16.32 4.95 16.96
CA PHE A 311 -15.95 6.26 17.48
C PHE A 311 -14.50 6.26 17.97
N GLY A 312 -14.01 7.46 18.27
CA GLY A 312 -12.72 7.64 18.93
C GLY A 312 -12.72 7.21 20.40
N ALA A 313 -11.88 7.86 21.19
CA ALA A 313 -11.90 7.70 22.64
C ALA A 313 -13.30 7.97 23.21
N LYS A 314 -13.67 7.30 24.30
CA LYS A 314 -15.04 7.32 24.85
C LYS A 314 -15.59 8.72 25.14
N ASP A 315 -14.72 9.64 25.54
CA ASP A 315 -15.01 11.05 25.79
C ASP A 315 -15.31 11.86 24.52
N THR A 316 -14.91 11.36 23.34
CA THR A 316 -15.21 11.95 22.04
C THR A 316 -16.57 11.53 21.47
N ILE A 317 -17.26 10.56 22.09
CA ILE A 317 -18.57 10.08 21.63
C ILE A 317 -19.61 11.20 21.78
N PRO A 318 -20.39 11.52 20.71
CA PRO A 318 -21.44 12.53 20.77
C PRO A 318 -22.42 12.30 21.92
N GLN A 319 -22.86 13.38 22.57
CA GLN A 319 -23.68 13.33 23.78
C GLN A 319 -24.97 12.50 23.61
N SER A 320 -25.57 12.52 22.41
CA SER A 320 -26.76 11.72 22.06
C SER A 320 -26.54 10.21 22.13
N PHE A 321 -25.29 9.75 22.07
CA PHE A 321 -24.92 8.34 22.02
C PHE A 321 -24.29 7.82 23.32
N GLN A 322 -24.03 8.68 24.30
CA GLN A 322 -23.32 8.29 25.54
C GLN A 322 -24.05 7.22 26.37
N GLN A 323 -25.38 7.11 26.25
CA GLN A 323 -26.20 6.12 26.97
C GLN A 323 -26.37 4.81 26.20
N ARG A 324 -25.76 4.69 25.01
CA ARG A 324 -25.81 3.46 24.21
C ARG A 324 -24.88 2.41 24.79
N ASN A 325 -25.04 1.16 24.33
CA ASN A 325 -24.12 0.09 24.70
C ASN A 325 -22.76 0.32 24.02
N ILE A 326 -21.78 0.83 24.79
CA ILE A 326 -20.43 1.16 24.34
C ILE A 326 -19.45 0.09 24.81
N TYR A 327 -18.64 -0.40 23.88
CA TYR A 327 -17.50 -1.27 24.14
C TYR A 327 -16.19 -0.50 23.89
N GLU A 328 -15.38 -0.33 24.94
CA GLU A 328 -14.07 0.31 24.83
C GLU A 328 -13.05 -0.70 24.28
N HIS A 329 -12.80 -0.64 22.96
CA HIS A 329 -11.85 -1.56 22.32
C HIS A 329 -10.40 -1.23 22.74
N ASN A 330 -10.06 0.06 22.75
CA ASN A 330 -8.82 0.57 23.33
C ASN A 330 -8.99 2.06 23.70
N LYS A 331 -7.92 2.70 24.21
CA LYS A 331 -7.98 4.11 24.65
C LYS A 331 -8.33 5.12 23.55
N GLN A 332 -8.19 4.75 22.27
CA GLN A 332 -8.43 5.61 21.12
C GLN A 332 -9.67 5.21 20.32
N VAL A 333 -10.25 4.03 20.57
CA VAL A 333 -11.36 3.49 19.78
C VAL A 333 -12.42 2.88 20.69
N SER A 334 -13.64 3.34 20.51
CA SER A 334 -14.84 2.83 21.16
C SER A 334 -15.83 2.37 20.11
N LEU A 335 -16.50 1.25 20.36
CA LEU A 335 -17.52 0.69 19.48
C LEU A 335 -18.88 0.91 20.13
N MET A 336 -19.88 1.29 19.36
CA MET A 336 -21.26 1.43 19.81
C MET A 336 -22.13 0.35 19.17
N ARG A 337 -22.86 -0.44 19.97
CA ARG A 337 -23.78 -1.47 19.46
C ARG A 337 -24.92 -0.84 18.66
N THR A 338 -25.14 -1.30 17.44
CA THR A 338 -26.26 -0.85 16.59
C THR A 338 -27.61 -1.39 17.06
N THR A 339 -28.68 -0.62 16.90
CA THR A 339 -30.05 -1.02 17.28
C THR A 339 -30.77 -1.75 16.15
N VAL A 340 -31.90 -2.40 16.50
CA VAL A 340 -32.86 -2.97 15.54
C VAL A 340 -33.25 -1.96 14.45
N ASP A 341 -33.61 -0.73 14.82
CA ASP A 341 -34.04 0.31 13.87
C ASP A 341 -32.91 0.77 12.94
N GLU A 342 -31.68 0.87 13.45
CA GLU A 342 -30.50 1.18 12.65
C GLU A 342 -30.21 0.06 11.65
N ASN A 343 -30.33 -1.21 12.07
CA ASN A 343 -30.17 -2.37 11.19
C ASN A 343 -31.19 -2.41 10.04
N ARG A 344 -32.43 -1.95 10.24
CA ARG A 344 -33.39 -1.78 9.13
C ARG A 344 -32.91 -0.76 8.10
N LYS A 345 -32.29 0.34 8.55
CA LYS A 345 -31.72 1.36 7.65
C LYS A 345 -30.52 0.83 6.88
N PHE A 346 -29.71 -0.03 7.50
CA PHE A 346 -28.57 -0.66 6.83
C PHE A 346 -29.05 -1.59 5.72
N ALA A 347 -30.07 -2.41 6.01
CA ALA A 347 -30.72 -3.26 5.01
C ALA A 347 -31.29 -2.46 3.84
N ASP A 348 -31.96 -1.33 4.12
CA ASP A 348 -32.50 -0.44 3.08
C ASP A 348 -31.39 0.13 2.19
N PHE A 349 -30.30 0.65 2.76
CA PHE A 349 -29.16 1.16 2.00
C PHE A 349 -28.55 0.08 1.08
N ILE A 350 -28.29 -1.11 1.62
CA ILE A 350 -27.70 -2.24 0.87
C ILE A 350 -28.66 -2.66 -0.24
N ALA A 351 -29.93 -2.91 0.07
CA ALA A 351 -30.91 -3.39 -0.91
C ALA A 351 -31.14 -2.37 -2.03
N ASN A 352 -31.22 -1.07 -1.72
CA ASN A 352 -31.37 -0.02 -2.72
C ASN A 352 -30.21 0.03 -3.73
N LYS A 353 -28.98 -0.27 -3.29
CA LYS A 353 -27.83 -0.42 -4.19
C LYS A 353 -27.93 -1.70 -5.00
N LEU A 354 -28.05 -2.86 -4.32
CA LEU A 354 -28.00 -4.17 -4.98
C LEU A 354 -29.14 -4.42 -5.97
N ASN A 355 -30.32 -3.84 -5.74
CA ASN A 355 -31.45 -3.92 -6.68
C ASN A 355 -31.18 -3.21 -8.02
N ARG A 356 -30.13 -2.39 -8.12
CA ARG A 356 -29.68 -1.77 -9.38
C ARG A 356 -28.66 -2.64 -10.13
N SER A 357 -28.20 -3.75 -9.54
CA SER A 357 -27.24 -4.64 -10.19
C SER A 357 -27.84 -5.31 -11.43
N SER A 358 -27.02 -5.39 -12.47
CA SER A 358 -27.28 -6.16 -13.70
C SER A 358 -26.27 -7.31 -13.88
N SER A 359 -25.50 -7.61 -12.85
CA SER A 359 -24.50 -8.68 -12.79
C SER A 359 -24.82 -9.65 -11.66
N LYS A 360 -24.27 -10.87 -11.73
CA LYS A 360 -24.53 -11.89 -10.72
C LYS A 360 -23.98 -11.45 -9.36
N ILE A 361 -24.87 -11.41 -8.38
CA ILE A 361 -24.54 -11.12 -6.98
C ILE A 361 -25.17 -12.17 -6.06
N CYS A 362 -24.48 -12.49 -4.97
CA CYS A 362 -25.01 -13.33 -3.92
C CYS A 362 -24.80 -12.68 -2.55
N VAL A 363 -25.87 -12.53 -1.78
CA VAL A 363 -25.81 -12.08 -0.38
C VAL A 363 -25.84 -13.30 0.52
N CYS A 364 -24.80 -13.49 1.33
CA CYS A 364 -24.68 -14.59 2.28
C CYS A 364 -24.87 -14.07 3.71
N LEU A 365 -25.83 -14.64 4.43
CA LEU A 365 -26.30 -14.13 5.72
C LEU A 365 -26.08 -15.17 6.85
N PRO A 366 -25.28 -14.87 7.89
CA PRO A 366 -25.02 -15.76 9.01
C PRO A 366 -26.03 -15.54 10.15
N GLU A 367 -26.88 -16.54 10.44
CA GLU A 367 -27.96 -16.43 11.43
C GLU A 367 -27.50 -16.29 12.88
N LYS A 368 -26.35 -16.86 13.25
CA LYS A 368 -25.93 -16.95 14.66
C LYS A 368 -25.16 -15.73 15.16
N GLY A 369 -24.84 -14.80 14.27
CA GLY A 369 -24.16 -13.56 14.61
C GLY A 369 -23.19 -13.07 13.55
N ILE A 370 -22.96 -11.75 13.57
CA ILE A 370 -22.28 -11.02 12.49
C ILE A 370 -20.90 -10.46 12.87
N SER A 371 -20.41 -10.73 14.10
CA SER A 371 -19.08 -10.34 14.55
C SER A 371 -18.62 -11.16 15.75
N ALA A 372 -17.32 -11.16 16.05
CA ALA A 372 -16.81 -11.77 17.29
C ALA A 372 -17.40 -11.18 18.60
N LEU A 373 -18.02 -9.99 18.55
CA LEU A 373 -18.73 -9.38 19.68
C LEU A 373 -20.23 -9.69 19.67
N ASP A 374 -20.79 -10.08 18.54
CA ASP A 374 -22.18 -10.52 18.36
C ASP A 374 -22.25 -12.05 18.35
N ALA A 375 -21.90 -12.67 19.49
CA ALA A 375 -21.99 -14.12 19.68
C ALA A 375 -22.44 -14.44 21.11
N PRO A 376 -23.04 -15.62 21.39
CA PRO A 376 -23.56 -15.95 22.72
C PRO A 376 -22.55 -15.65 23.85
N GLY A 377 -22.98 -14.83 24.83
CA GLY A 377 -22.15 -14.41 25.95
C GLY A 377 -21.16 -13.27 25.68
N LYS A 378 -21.21 -12.65 24.49
CA LYS A 378 -20.38 -11.50 24.12
C LYS A 378 -21.13 -10.17 24.28
N PRO A 379 -20.41 -9.03 24.42
CA PRO A 379 -21.03 -7.75 24.79
C PRO A 379 -22.07 -7.20 23.81
N PHE A 380 -21.96 -7.56 22.53
CA PHE A 380 -22.82 -7.07 21.45
C PHE A 380 -23.79 -8.15 20.95
N TYR A 381 -23.92 -9.27 21.65
CA TYR A 381 -24.87 -10.30 21.24
C TYR A 381 -26.31 -9.82 21.31
N ASP A 382 -26.93 -9.70 20.14
CA ASP A 382 -28.33 -9.28 20.00
C ASP A 382 -28.99 -10.02 18.83
N PRO A 383 -29.60 -11.19 19.09
CA PRO A 383 -30.26 -11.97 18.03
C PRO A 383 -31.49 -11.27 17.45
N GLU A 384 -32.09 -10.28 18.14
CA GLU A 384 -33.22 -9.51 17.61
C GLU A 384 -32.75 -8.53 16.53
N ALA A 385 -31.66 -7.80 16.80
CA ALA A 385 -31.04 -6.90 15.83
C ALA A 385 -30.53 -7.68 14.61
N THR A 386 -29.81 -8.78 14.83
CA THR A 386 -29.30 -9.64 13.76
C THR A 386 -30.45 -10.26 12.97
N GLY A 387 -31.46 -10.86 13.62
CA GLY A 387 -32.63 -11.40 12.94
C GLY A 387 -33.39 -10.36 12.11
N THR A 388 -33.50 -9.12 12.60
CA THR A 388 -34.13 -8.02 11.86
C THR A 388 -33.35 -7.64 10.60
N LEU A 389 -32.03 -7.48 10.70
CA LEU A 389 -31.16 -7.17 9.55
C LEU A 389 -31.33 -8.21 8.44
N LEU A 390 -31.25 -9.48 8.82
CA LEU A 390 -31.31 -10.62 7.92
C LEU A 390 -32.67 -10.69 7.21
N HIS A 391 -33.75 -10.59 7.98
CA HIS A 391 -35.12 -10.60 7.45
C HIS A 391 -35.37 -9.43 6.49
N GLU A 392 -34.93 -8.21 6.83
CA GLU A 392 -35.12 -7.05 5.96
C GLU A 392 -34.34 -7.18 4.65
N LEU A 393 -33.10 -7.70 4.67
CA LEU A 393 -32.34 -7.96 3.45
C LEU A 393 -33.03 -9.00 2.55
N GLN A 394 -33.55 -10.09 3.13
CA GLN A 394 -34.33 -11.09 2.38
C GLN A 394 -35.61 -10.49 1.77
N ARG A 395 -36.27 -9.57 2.47
CA ARG A 395 -37.51 -8.94 2.02
C ARG A 395 -37.30 -7.87 0.95
N LEU A 396 -36.23 -7.08 1.07
CA LEU A 396 -35.99 -5.88 0.24
C LEU A 396 -35.22 -6.18 -1.04
N ILE A 397 -34.37 -7.21 -1.05
CA ILE A 397 -33.62 -7.60 -2.26
C ILE A 397 -34.54 -8.38 -3.20
N GLN A 398 -34.65 -7.91 -4.44
CA GLN A 398 -35.46 -8.55 -5.48
C GLN A 398 -34.71 -9.76 -6.03
N THR A 399 -35.01 -10.96 -5.49
CA THR A 399 -34.32 -12.19 -5.88
C THR A 399 -34.75 -12.70 -7.25
N ASP A 400 -33.77 -13.08 -8.06
CA ASP A 400 -33.93 -13.68 -9.39
C ASP A 400 -32.65 -14.46 -9.77
N ASP A 401 -32.47 -14.78 -11.05
CA ASP A 401 -31.30 -15.52 -11.54
C ASP A 401 -29.97 -14.76 -11.38
N ILE A 402 -30.01 -13.43 -11.23
CA ILE A 402 -28.82 -12.58 -11.06
C ILE A 402 -28.61 -12.15 -9.60
N ARG A 403 -29.65 -12.14 -8.77
CA ARG A 403 -29.62 -11.69 -7.38
C ARG A 403 -30.10 -12.78 -6.45
N GLN A 404 -29.19 -13.35 -5.67
CA GLN A 404 -29.53 -14.38 -4.69
C GLN A 404 -29.29 -13.88 -3.27
N VAL A 405 -30.16 -14.28 -2.34
CA VAL A 405 -29.95 -14.13 -0.90
C VAL A 405 -29.99 -15.51 -0.27
N LYS A 406 -28.89 -15.91 0.38
CA LYS A 406 -28.71 -17.21 1.01
C LYS A 406 -28.48 -17.03 2.50
N VAL A 407 -29.26 -17.74 3.30
CA VAL A 407 -29.18 -17.72 4.77
C VAL A 407 -28.55 -19.00 5.25
N TYR A 408 -27.62 -18.89 6.21
CA TYR A 408 -26.83 -20.00 6.71
C TYR A 408 -26.93 -20.09 8.24
N PRO A 409 -27.11 -21.30 8.81
CA PRO A 409 -27.28 -21.53 10.25
C PRO A 409 -25.94 -21.51 11.01
N HIS A 410 -25.12 -20.50 10.70
CA HIS A 410 -23.74 -20.35 11.16
C HIS A 410 -23.51 -18.94 11.70
N HIS A 411 -22.48 -18.79 12.51
CA HIS A 411 -21.93 -17.49 12.88
C HIS A 411 -20.95 -17.05 11.79
N ILE A 412 -20.76 -15.75 11.56
CA ILE A 412 -19.90 -15.25 10.47
C ILE A 412 -18.48 -15.83 10.51
N ASN A 413 -17.95 -16.07 11.71
CA ASN A 413 -16.60 -16.60 11.94
C ASN A 413 -16.52 -18.13 11.98
N ASP A 414 -17.62 -18.85 11.71
CA ASP A 414 -17.58 -20.30 11.56
C ASP A 414 -16.92 -20.69 10.24
N LEU A 415 -16.14 -21.77 10.27
CA LEU A 415 -15.43 -22.31 9.10
C LEU A 415 -16.40 -22.62 7.95
N GLU A 416 -17.57 -23.15 8.26
CA GLU A 416 -18.62 -23.51 7.30
C GLU A 416 -19.16 -22.27 6.58
N PHE A 417 -19.33 -21.15 7.29
CA PHE A 417 -19.79 -19.90 6.67
C PHE A 417 -18.74 -19.30 5.75
N ALA A 418 -17.47 -19.28 6.19
CA ALA A 418 -16.35 -18.84 5.38
C ALA A 418 -16.20 -19.67 4.09
N ASN A 419 -16.39 -20.99 4.18
CA ASN A 419 -16.43 -21.83 2.98
C ASN A 419 -17.64 -21.47 2.10
N ALA A 420 -18.84 -21.36 2.67
CA ALA A 420 -20.04 -21.02 1.90
C ALA A 420 -19.94 -19.70 1.12
N LEU A 421 -19.21 -18.70 1.66
CA LEU A 421 -18.91 -17.46 0.95
C LEU A 421 -18.09 -17.70 -0.33
N VAL A 422 -17.07 -18.55 -0.26
CA VAL A 422 -16.25 -18.88 -1.45
C VAL A 422 -17.03 -19.77 -2.41
N ASP A 423 -17.86 -20.69 -1.94
CA ASP A 423 -18.75 -21.48 -2.82
C ASP A 423 -19.67 -20.56 -3.61
N ALA A 424 -20.33 -19.63 -2.92
CA ALA A 424 -21.16 -18.61 -3.57
C ALA A 424 -20.36 -17.77 -4.58
N PHE A 425 -19.11 -17.45 -4.27
CA PHE A 425 -18.24 -16.69 -5.17
C PHE A 425 -17.92 -17.47 -6.45
N LEU A 426 -17.56 -18.75 -6.32
CA LEU A 426 -17.31 -19.63 -7.45
C LEU A 426 -18.56 -19.87 -8.32
N GLU A 427 -19.76 -19.86 -7.73
CA GLU A 427 -21.03 -19.95 -8.46
C GLU A 427 -21.34 -18.68 -9.26
N VAL A 428 -21.12 -17.50 -8.69
CA VAL A 428 -21.34 -16.22 -9.39
C VAL A 428 -20.21 -15.89 -10.37
N ASN A 429 -19.04 -16.49 -10.18
CA ASN A 429 -17.87 -16.42 -11.05
C ASN A 429 -17.55 -17.78 -11.70
N PRO A 430 -18.42 -18.31 -12.59
CA PRO A 430 -18.17 -19.59 -13.23
C PRO A 430 -16.86 -19.48 -14.03
N LYS A 431 -15.83 -20.21 -13.60
CA LYS A 431 -14.48 -20.24 -14.21
C LYS A 431 -14.63 -20.23 -15.73
N THR A 432 -14.29 -19.13 -16.39
CA THR A 432 -14.03 -19.14 -17.83
C THR A 432 -12.78 -19.98 -18.04
N VAL A 433 -13.02 -21.26 -18.32
CA VAL A 433 -12.00 -22.17 -18.83
C VAL A 433 -11.36 -21.49 -20.03
N LYS A 434 -10.10 -21.08 -19.89
CA LYS A 434 -9.17 -20.74 -20.97
C LYS A 434 -9.81 -19.96 -22.14
N ASP A 435 -10.07 -18.68 -21.93
CA ASP A 435 -9.93 -17.69 -22.99
C ASP A 435 -9.57 -16.37 -22.33
N SER A 436 -8.26 -16.16 -22.16
CA SER A 436 -7.67 -14.85 -21.95
C SER A 436 -7.83 -14.04 -23.24
N THR A 437 -9.07 -13.62 -23.52
CA THR A 437 -9.40 -12.62 -24.53
C THR A 437 -10.36 -11.61 -23.91
N HIS A 438 -9.94 -10.99 -22.80
CA HIS A 438 -10.33 -9.62 -22.53
C HIS A 438 -9.25 -8.71 -23.10
N PRO A 439 -9.62 -7.63 -23.80
CA PRO A 439 -8.66 -6.82 -24.53
C PRO A 439 -7.68 -6.21 -23.52
N PRO A 440 -6.35 -6.33 -23.74
CA PRO A 440 -5.41 -5.55 -22.97
C PRO A 440 -5.77 -4.07 -23.15
N ALA A 441 -5.65 -3.28 -22.08
CA ALA A 441 -5.67 -1.83 -22.20
C ALA A 441 -4.76 -1.44 -23.38
N ALA A 442 -5.31 -0.70 -24.34
CA ALA A 442 -4.75 -0.52 -25.68
C ALA A 442 -3.22 -0.33 -25.72
N ILE A 443 -2.52 -1.33 -26.25
CA ILE A 443 -1.12 -1.26 -26.68
C ILE A 443 -1.12 -1.39 -28.21
N PRO A 444 -0.52 -0.45 -28.98
CA PRO A 444 -0.53 -0.51 -30.45
C PRO A 444 0.35 -1.63 -31.00
N GLU A 445 -0.10 -2.19 -32.12
CA GLU A 445 0.43 -3.33 -32.87
C GLU A 445 1.94 -3.29 -33.13
N THR A 446 2.62 -4.40 -32.80
CA THR A 446 4.03 -4.67 -33.12
C THR A 446 4.22 -5.08 -34.58
N VAL A 447 5.18 -4.41 -35.23
CA VAL A 447 5.69 -4.74 -36.57
C VAL A 447 6.54 -6.02 -36.51
N GLN A 448 6.32 -6.92 -37.47
CA GLN A 448 6.99 -8.20 -37.62
C GLN A 448 8.52 -8.10 -37.86
N ASN A 449 9.21 -9.00 -37.15
CA ASN A 449 10.53 -9.61 -37.34
C ASN A 449 11.35 -9.25 -38.60
N VAL A 450 12.62 -8.87 -38.35
CA VAL A 450 13.77 -9.36 -39.12
C VAL A 450 14.84 -9.85 -38.14
N HIS A 451 15.13 -11.15 -38.20
CA HIS A 451 16.30 -11.77 -37.57
C HIS A 451 17.59 -11.27 -38.23
N GLU A 452 18.64 -11.00 -37.44
CA GLU A 452 19.90 -11.78 -37.45
C GLU A 452 20.97 -11.17 -36.54
N GLY A 453 21.64 -12.03 -35.76
CA GLY A 453 23.05 -11.88 -35.38
C GLY A 453 23.41 -11.03 -34.16
N SER A 454 23.61 -11.67 -33.01
CA SER A 454 24.96 -11.97 -32.51
C SER A 454 24.93 -12.29 -31.01
N VAL A 455 25.49 -13.45 -30.70
CA VAL A 455 25.71 -13.99 -29.36
C VAL A 455 26.85 -13.20 -28.71
N SER A 456 26.65 -12.62 -27.51
CA SER A 456 27.78 -12.33 -26.62
C SER A 456 27.37 -12.22 -25.14
N GLU A 457 27.86 -13.20 -24.39
CA GLU A 457 28.36 -13.15 -23.01
C GLU A 457 27.41 -12.76 -21.85
N LYS A 458 26.88 -13.81 -21.21
CA LYS A 458 26.39 -13.80 -19.82
C LYS A 458 27.52 -13.43 -18.86
N SER A 459 27.36 -12.35 -18.10
CA SER A 459 28.16 -12.12 -16.89
C SER A 459 27.60 -12.96 -15.74
N SER A 460 28.37 -13.96 -15.32
CA SER A 460 28.10 -14.80 -14.16
C SER A 460 28.43 -14.03 -12.87
N PHE A 461 27.43 -13.68 -12.06
CA PHE A 461 27.66 -13.46 -10.63
C PHE A 461 27.87 -14.83 -9.98
N GLY A 462 29.11 -15.13 -9.60
CA GLY A 462 29.50 -16.42 -9.03
C GLY A 462 28.75 -16.71 -7.73
N THR A 463 28.06 -17.84 -7.69
CA THR A 463 27.58 -18.44 -6.45
C THR A 463 28.79 -18.85 -5.62
N ILE A 464 29.04 -18.17 -4.49
CA ILE A 464 30.06 -18.61 -3.54
C ILE A 464 29.54 -19.89 -2.88
N VAL A 465 30.01 -21.04 -3.37
CA VAL A 465 29.71 -22.36 -2.78
C VAL A 465 30.88 -22.70 -1.86
N TYR A 466 30.69 -22.46 -0.56
CA TYR A 466 31.69 -22.89 0.43
C TYR A 466 31.63 -24.40 0.61
N ALA A 467 32.78 -25.07 0.50
CA ALA A 467 32.90 -26.51 0.71
C ALA A 467 33.29 -26.80 2.19
N PRO A 468 32.79 -27.87 2.83
CA PRO A 468 33.14 -28.21 4.22
C PRO A 468 34.64 -28.43 4.44
N SER A 469 35.38 -28.78 3.38
CA SER A 469 36.85 -28.87 3.35
C SER A 469 37.56 -27.53 3.56
N GLU A 470 36.85 -26.39 3.50
CA GLU A 470 37.39 -25.04 3.71
C GLU A 470 37.43 -24.64 5.20
N PHE A 471 36.81 -25.42 6.10
CA PHE A 471 36.76 -25.15 7.54
C PHE A 471 37.25 -26.36 8.37
N PRO A 472 38.54 -26.70 8.32
CA PRO A 472 39.10 -27.90 8.96
C PRO A 472 38.96 -27.90 10.49
N ASP A 473 38.84 -26.73 11.11
CA ASP A 473 38.73 -26.56 12.57
C ASP A 473 37.28 -26.47 13.08
N ALA A 474 36.28 -26.51 12.19
CA ALA A 474 34.88 -26.42 12.60
C ALA A 474 34.40 -27.75 13.18
N LYS A 475 33.58 -27.67 14.24
CA LYS A 475 33.01 -28.88 14.85
C LYS A 475 32.12 -29.61 13.84
N PRO A 476 32.26 -30.94 13.69
CA PRO A 476 31.45 -31.71 12.75
C PRO A 476 29.94 -31.51 12.95
N GLU A 477 29.49 -31.48 14.20
CA GLU A 477 28.08 -31.27 14.56
C GLU A 477 27.55 -29.89 14.12
N THR A 478 28.37 -28.84 14.28
CA THR A 478 28.03 -27.48 13.83
C THR A 478 27.94 -27.43 12.31
N LEU A 479 28.91 -28.04 11.61
CA LEU A 479 28.90 -28.10 10.14
C LEU A 479 27.65 -28.82 9.62
N GLU A 480 27.30 -29.97 10.20
CA GLU A 480 26.10 -30.72 9.84
C GLU A 480 24.83 -29.89 10.08
N LYS A 481 24.70 -29.25 11.25
CA LYS A 481 23.57 -28.37 11.57
C LYS A 481 23.45 -27.21 10.57
N THR A 482 24.57 -26.55 10.25
CA THR A 482 24.60 -25.45 9.28
C THR A 482 24.21 -25.94 7.89
N GLN A 483 24.69 -27.11 7.45
CA GLN A 483 24.30 -27.68 6.16
C GLN A 483 22.80 -27.97 6.08
N LEU A 484 22.22 -28.54 7.13
CA LEU A 484 20.77 -28.82 7.18
C LEU A 484 19.96 -27.53 7.07
N ILE A 485 20.33 -26.48 7.82
CA ILE A 485 19.66 -25.18 7.76
C ILE A 485 19.79 -24.55 6.37
N LEU A 486 21.01 -24.53 5.81
CA LEU A 486 21.24 -23.96 4.48
C LEU A 486 20.54 -24.75 3.37
N GLN A 487 20.47 -26.08 3.48
CA GLN A 487 19.74 -26.90 2.53
C GLN A 487 18.24 -26.59 2.60
N GLN A 488 17.67 -26.48 3.81
CA GLN A 488 16.27 -26.06 3.98
C GLN A 488 16.00 -24.70 3.34
N PHE A 489 16.90 -23.73 3.51
CA PHE A 489 16.79 -22.41 2.91
C PHE A 489 16.90 -22.45 1.38
N LYS A 490 17.84 -23.23 0.83
CA LYS A 490 17.95 -23.44 -0.62
C LYS A 490 16.70 -24.10 -1.19
N ASP A 491 16.17 -25.12 -0.53
CA ASP A 491 14.94 -25.80 -0.94
C ASP A 491 13.74 -24.85 -0.95
N GLN A 492 13.68 -23.87 -0.05
CA GLN A 492 12.65 -22.83 -0.07
C GLN A 492 12.85 -21.86 -1.25
N ILE A 493 14.08 -21.39 -1.46
CA ILE A 493 14.44 -20.51 -2.58
C ILE A 493 14.10 -21.17 -3.91
N ASP A 494 14.46 -22.45 -4.09
CA ASP A 494 14.20 -23.22 -5.32
C ASP A 494 12.70 -23.41 -5.58
N LYS A 495 11.87 -23.38 -4.52
CA LYS A 495 10.40 -23.41 -4.61
C LYS A 495 9.76 -22.03 -4.77
N GLY A 496 10.56 -20.97 -4.83
CA GLY A 496 10.07 -19.59 -4.87
C GLY A 496 9.43 -19.12 -3.56
N ILE A 497 9.72 -19.78 -2.44
CA ILE A 497 9.22 -19.43 -1.11
C ILE A 497 10.23 -18.48 -0.45
N PRO A 498 9.82 -17.28 0.01
CA PRO A 498 10.73 -16.37 0.70
C PRO A 498 11.15 -16.91 2.07
N ILE A 499 12.41 -16.69 2.44
CA ILE A 499 12.92 -16.99 3.78
C ILE A 499 12.58 -15.83 4.71
N ILE A 500 11.84 -16.11 5.78
CA ILE A 500 11.39 -15.11 6.74
C ILE A 500 12.24 -15.14 8.00
N GLY A 501 12.98 -14.05 8.25
CA GLY A 501 13.72 -13.83 9.48
C GLY A 501 13.01 -12.84 10.41
N ALA A 502 12.84 -13.18 11.69
CA ALA A 502 12.26 -12.29 12.70
C ALA A 502 13.27 -11.94 13.81
N GLY A 503 13.11 -10.76 14.41
CA GLY A 503 13.99 -10.29 15.48
C GLY A 503 13.37 -10.43 16.86
N ALA A 504 13.96 -11.26 17.72
CA ALA A 504 13.48 -11.48 19.08
C ALA A 504 14.13 -10.54 20.09
N GLY A 505 13.36 -10.09 21.08
CA GLY A 505 13.84 -9.27 22.20
C GLY A 505 13.73 -9.94 23.58
N THR A 506 12.91 -10.98 23.70
CA THR A 506 12.67 -11.78 24.92
C THR A 506 12.28 -13.21 24.52
N GLY A 507 12.27 -14.14 25.49
CA GLY A 507 11.81 -15.51 25.24
C GLY A 507 10.36 -15.61 24.73
N ILE A 508 9.45 -14.75 25.19
CA ILE A 508 8.06 -14.76 24.72
C ILE A 508 7.93 -14.31 23.26
N SER A 509 8.71 -13.32 22.82
CA SER A 509 8.69 -12.90 21.40
C SER A 509 9.20 -14.03 20.52
N ALA A 510 10.32 -14.65 20.89
CA ALA A 510 10.88 -15.79 20.16
C ALA A 510 9.92 -16.97 20.08
N LYS A 511 9.18 -17.26 21.15
CA LYS A 511 8.17 -18.33 21.18
C LYS A 511 7.02 -18.07 20.20
N PHE A 512 6.56 -16.82 20.10
CA PHE A 512 5.50 -16.45 19.15
C PHE A 512 6.02 -16.37 17.71
N GLU A 513 7.26 -15.93 17.51
CA GLU A 513 7.92 -15.95 16.21
C GLU A 513 8.01 -17.39 15.68
N GLU A 514 8.48 -18.35 16.49
CA GLU A 514 8.50 -19.76 16.11
C GLU A 514 7.10 -20.32 15.83
N ALA A 515 6.11 -20.01 16.67
CA ALA A 515 4.73 -20.44 16.45
C ALA A 515 4.11 -19.82 15.17
N GLY A 516 4.57 -18.63 14.78
CA GLY A 516 4.19 -17.94 13.55
C GLY A 516 4.86 -18.49 12.29
N GLY A 517 5.78 -19.46 12.42
CA GLY A 517 6.39 -20.15 11.29
C GLY A 517 7.54 -19.40 10.63
N VAL A 518 8.28 -18.57 11.37
CA VAL A 518 9.49 -17.92 10.83
C VAL A 518 10.58 -18.95 10.57
N ASP A 519 11.39 -18.73 9.54
CA ASP A 519 12.44 -19.66 9.11
C ASP A 519 13.74 -19.49 9.92
N LEU A 520 13.95 -18.29 10.47
CA LEU A 520 15.04 -18.00 11.39
C LEU A 520 14.67 -16.88 12.36
N ILE A 521 15.30 -16.91 13.54
CA ILE A 521 15.21 -15.86 14.55
C ILE A 521 16.57 -15.19 14.67
N VAL A 522 16.59 -13.86 14.75
CA VAL A 522 17.80 -13.08 15.01
C VAL A 522 17.70 -12.44 16.39
N LEU A 523 18.67 -12.74 17.24
CA LEU A 523 18.75 -12.24 18.60
C LEU A 523 19.88 -11.20 18.70
N TYR A 524 19.53 -9.92 18.81
CA TYR A 524 20.49 -8.82 18.90
C TYR A 524 20.07 -7.81 19.97
N ASN A 525 21.06 -7.07 20.51
CA ASN A 525 20.87 -6.18 21.66
C ASN A 525 19.75 -5.13 21.48
N SER A 526 19.52 -4.60 20.27
CA SER A 526 18.39 -3.68 20.02
C SER A 526 17.03 -4.32 20.29
N GLY A 527 16.88 -5.65 20.18
CA GLY A 527 15.67 -6.36 20.60
C GLY A 527 15.37 -6.14 22.08
N ARG A 528 16.38 -6.27 22.96
CA ARG A 528 16.24 -6.01 24.41
C ARG A 528 15.80 -4.59 24.70
N PHE A 529 16.44 -3.61 24.04
CA PHE A 529 16.10 -2.19 24.20
C PHE A 529 14.67 -1.89 23.74
N ARG A 530 14.24 -2.48 22.62
CA ARG A 530 12.86 -2.32 22.12
C ARG A 530 11.84 -2.86 23.12
N MET A 531 12.10 -4.03 23.68
CA MET A 531 11.23 -4.63 24.71
C MET A 531 11.22 -3.82 26.02
N ALA A 532 12.26 -3.02 26.27
CA ALA A 532 12.32 -2.06 27.37
C ALA A 532 11.72 -0.67 27.02
N GLY A 533 11.04 -0.52 25.89
CA GLY A 533 10.41 0.74 25.47
C GLY A 533 11.41 1.81 25.02
N ARG A 534 12.53 1.41 24.41
CA ARG A 534 13.53 2.30 23.80
C ARG A 534 13.57 2.11 22.28
N GLY A 535 14.00 3.13 21.54
CA GLY A 535 14.14 3.04 20.08
C GLY A 535 15.26 2.07 19.65
N SER A 536 15.16 1.49 18.44
CA SER A 536 16.13 0.51 17.92
C SER A 536 17.57 1.03 17.85
N LEU A 537 17.75 2.35 17.66
CA LEU A 537 19.08 2.98 17.64
C LEU A 537 19.79 2.95 18.99
N ALA A 538 19.08 2.67 20.10
CA ALA A 538 19.71 2.51 21.41
C ALA A 538 20.75 1.38 21.42
N GLY A 539 20.58 0.34 20.59
CA GLY A 539 21.57 -0.72 20.45
C GLY A 539 22.85 -0.30 19.72
N LEU A 540 22.86 0.83 19.00
CA LEU A 540 24.05 1.40 18.36
C LEU A 540 24.81 2.38 19.28
N LEU A 541 24.31 2.62 20.49
CA LEU A 541 24.85 3.57 21.45
C LEU A 541 25.53 2.84 22.62
N PRO A 542 26.47 3.48 23.32
CA PRO A 542 27.25 2.85 24.40
C PRO A 542 26.45 2.72 25.70
N PHE A 543 25.19 2.28 25.62
CA PHE A 543 24.32 2.06 26.77
C PHE A 543 24.55 0.70 27.43
N ALA A 544 25.06 -0.28 26.69
CA ALA A 544 25.43 -1.59 27.19
C ALA A 544 26.44 -2.26 26.25
N ASP A 545 27.14 -3.27 26.76
CA ASP A 545 27.93 -4.20 25.95
C ASP A 545 26.96 -5.07 25.12
N ALA A 546 26.95 -4.84 23.81
CA ALA A 546 26.04 -5.52 22.88
C ALA A 546 26.22 -7.04 22.89
N ASN A 547 27.47 -7.51 22.94
CA ASN A 547 27.82 -8.92 22.91
C ASN A 547 27.42 -9.62 24.22
N ALA A 548 27.61 -8.95 25.37
CA ALA A 548 27.15 -9.47 26.66
C ALA A 548 25.61 -9.54 26.74
N VAL A 549 24.91 -8.52 26.24
CA VAL A 549 23.43 -8.51 26.22
C VAL A 549 22.89 -9.69 25.41
N VAL A 550 23.48 -10.02 24.26
CA VAL A 550 23.01 -11.15 23.44
C VAL A 550 23.22 -12.49 24.14
N LEU A 551 24.35 -12.68 24.84
CA LEU A 551 24.56 -13.88 25.65
C LEU A 551 23.59 -13.97 26.83
N ASP A 552 23.26 -12.85 27.48
CA ASP A 552 22.26 -12.82 28.55
C ASP A 552 20.87 -13.22 28.02
N MET A 553 20.45 -12.61 26.90
CA MET A 553 19.18 -12.93 26.23
C MET A 553 19.10 -14.40 25.78
N ALA A 554 20.23 -15.03 25.44
CA ALA A 554 20.28 -16.42 25.03
C ALA A 554 19.66 -17.35 26.08
N ASN A 555 19.86 -17.05 27.38
CA ASN A 555 19.32 -17.82 28.50
C ASN A 555 17.79 -17.79 28.56
N GLU A 556 17.15 -16.75 28.01
CA GLU A 556 15.69 -16.64 27.94
C GLU A 556 15.11 -17.22 26.65
N VAL A 557 15.87 -17.16 25.56
CA VAL A 557 15.38 -17.47 24.19
C VAL A 557 15.67 -18.90 23.78
N LEU A 558 16.91 -19.38 23.90
CA LEU A 558 17.29 -20.71 23.43
C LEU A 558 16.52 -21.85 24.13
N PRO A 559 16.15 -21.75 25.44
CA PRO A 559 15.36 -22.81 26.07
C PRO A 559 13.92 -22.94 25.54
N VAL A 560 13.36 -21.87 24.97
CA VAL A 560 11.94 -21.85 24.55
C VAL A 560 11.73 -22.06 23.06
N VAL A 561 12.72 -21.76 22.22
CA VAL A 561 12.72 -22.06 20.77
C VAL A 561 13.18 -23.50 20.55
N LYS A 562 12.44 -24.28 19.76
CA LYS A 562 12.65 -25.74 19.63
C LYS A 562 13.20 -26.19 18.28
N LYS A 563 12.77 -25.55 17.21
CA LYS A 563 13.00 -25.98 15.82
C LYS A 563 13.69 -24.90 15.00
N VAL A 564 13.30 -23.64 15.22
CA VAL A 564 13.78 -22.53 14.39
C VAL A 564 15.22 -22.17 14.75
N PRO A 565 16.14 -22.04 13.76
CA PRO A 565 17.50 -21.63 14.01
C PRO A 565 17.57 -20.20 14.54
N VAL A 566 18.36 -19.99 15.60
CA VAL A 566 18.57 -18.67 16.22
C VAL A 566 19.97 -18.18 15.88
N LEU A 567 20.06 -16.98 15.29
CA LEU A 567 21.31 -16.29 14.97
C LEU A 567 21.62 -15.24 16.04
N ALA A 568 22.89 -15.15 16.45
CA ALA A 568 23.36 -14.12 17.38
C ALA A 568 23.77 -12.84 16.64
N GLY A 569 23.28 -11.70 17.10
CA GLY A 569 23.85 -10.40 16.76
C GLY A 569 25.18 -10.20 17.48
N VAL A 570 26.26 -10.16 16.72
CA VAL A 570 27.62 -9.99 17.24
C VAL A 570 28.14 -8.62 16.83
N CYS A 571 28.56 -7.82 17.81
CA CYS A 571 29.35 -6.62 17.57
C CYS A 571 30.76 -7.05 17.21
N ALA A 572 31.02 -7.28 15.92
CA ALA A 572 32.28 -7.85 15.43
C ALA A 572 33.48 -6.92 15.65
N THR A 573 33.23 -5.62 15.82
CA THR A 573 34.25 -4.57 15.96
C THR A 573 34.51 -4.18 17.42
N ASP A 574 33.97 -4.93 18.40
CA ASP A 574 34.22 -4.70 19.82
C ASP A 574 35.73 -4.87 20.14
N PRO A 575 36.44 -3.77 20.47
CA PRO A 575 37.89 -3.79 20.61
C PRO A 575 38.37 -4.47 21.89
N PHE A 576 37.45 -4.80 22.82
CA PHE A 576 37.77 -5.44 24.09
C PHE A 576 37.64 -6.96 24.04
N ARG A 577 37.27 -7.52 22.89
CA ARG A 577 37.02 -8.96 22.73
C ARG A 577 37.93 -9.59 21.70
N ARG A 578 38.39 -10.78 22.05
CA ARG A 578 39.02 -11.71 21.12
C ARG A 578 37.93 -12.49 20.37
N MET A 579 37.61 -12.05 19.16
CA MET A 579 36.48 -12.59 18.40
C MET A 579 36.60 -14.10 18.10
N ASP A 580 37.82 -14.61 17.92
CA ASP A 580 38.09 -16.04 17.78
C ASP A 580 37.59 -16.87 18.97
N HIS A 581 37.74 -16.36 20.20
CA HIS A 581 37.21 -17.01 21.41
C HIS A 581 35.73 -16.76 21.59
N PHE A 582 35.28 -15.54 21.32
CA PHE A 582 33.88 -15.17 21.48
C PHE A 582 32.96 -15.96 20.54
N LEU A 583 33.36 -16.18 19.28
CA LEU A 583 32.58 -16.99 18.35
C LEU A 583 32.48 -18.46 18.79
N LYS A 584 33.54 -19.03 19.39
CA LYS A 584 33.47 -20.36 20.02
C LYS A 584 32.52 -20.39 21.21
N GLN A 585 32.46 -19.31 21.99
CA GLN A 585 31.49 -19.17 23.07
C GLN A 585 30.05 -19.11 22.53
N VAL A 586 29.80 -18.30 21.50
CA VAL A 586 28.50 -18.18 20.83
C VAL A 586 28.04 -19.53 20.28
N GLU A 587 28.94 -20.25 19.59
CA GLU A 587 28.68 -21.61 19.11
C GLU A 587 28.33 -22.55 20.27
N SER A 588 29.15 -22.58 21.33
CA SER A 588 28.90 -23.45 22.50
C SER A 588 27.64 -23.11 23.28
N THR A 589 27.14 -21.88 23.17
CA THR A 589 25.89 -21.43 23.79
C THR A 589 24.67 -22.01 23.06
N GLY A 590 24.82 -22.43 21.79
CA GLY A 590 23.79 -23.12 21.02
C GLY A 590 23.23 -22.34 19.83
N PHE A 591 23.75 -21.14 19.53
CA PHE A 591 23.36 -20.38 18.35
C PHE A 591 23.69 -21.13 17.05
N SER A 592 22.84 -20.94 16.04
CA SER A 592 23.00 -21.58 14.72
C SER A 592 23.89 -20.79 13.76
N GLY A 593 24.20 -19.54 14.10
CA GLY A 593 25.05 -18.66 13.30
C GLY A 593 25.10 -17.26 13.88
N VAL A 594 25.73 -16.34 13.16
CA VAL A 594 25.94 -14.96 13.59
C VAL A 594 25.56 -13.96 12.51
N GLN A 595 25.15 -12.78 12.94
CA GLN A 595 24.98 -11.59 12.13
C GLN A 595 25.79 -10.46 12.75
N ASN A 596 26.46 -9.64 11.94
CA ASN A 596 27.15 -8.47 12.45
C ASN A 596 26.14 -7.39 12.87
N PHE A 597 25.89 -7.26 14.16
CA PHE A 597 25.07 -6.20 14.75
C PHE A 597 25.44 -5.97 16.21
N PRO A 598 25.64 -4.72 16.66
CA PRO A 598 25.62 -3.48 15.88
C PRO A 598 26.70 -3.44 14.80
N THR A 599 26.39 -2.85 13.65
CA THR A 599 27.30 -2.80 12.49
C THR A 599 27.69 -1.37 12.16
N VAL A 600 28.95 -1.18 11.79
CA VAL A 600 29.45 0.12 11.32
C VAL A 600 28.81 0.56 10.01
N GLY A 601 28.21 -0.37 9.26
CA GLY A 601 27.46 -0.05 8.03
C GLY A 601 26.24 0.86 8.25
N LEU A 602 25.78 1.03 9.49
CA LEU A 602 24.69 1.95 9.84
C LEU A 602 25.14 3.37 10.20
N TYR A 603 26.45 3.61 10.36
CA TYR A 603 26.98 4.96 10.49
C TYR A 603 27.27 5.56 9.11
N ASP A 604 27.15 6.87 8.95
CA ASP A 604 27.43 7.58 7.71
C ASP A 604 28.48 8.70 7.87
N GLY A 605 28.87 9.27 6.75
CA GLY A 605 29.77 10.42 6.66
C GLY A 605 31.14 10.22 7.32
N ASN A 606 31.69 11.33 7.82
CA ASN A 606 33.03 11.36 8.43
C ASN A 606 33.16 10.41 9.64
N PHE A 607 32.06 10.15 10.36
CA PHE A 607 32.10 9.27 11.53
C PHE A 607 32.38 7.82 11.13
N ARG A 608 31.67 7.31 10.12
CA ARG A 608 31.96 5.98 9.56
C ARG A 608 33.37 5.89 8.99
N GLN A 609 33.79 6.89 8.21
CA GLN A 609 35.14 6.93 7.64
C GLN A 609 36.21 6.79 8.73
N ASN A 610 36.08 7.55 9.82
CA ASN A 610 37.02 7.47 10.95
C ASN A 610 37.01 6.09 11.62
N LEU A 611 35.85 5.45 11.78
CA LEU A 611 35.76 4.09 12.33
C LEU A 611 36.47 3.07 11.42
N GLU A 612 36.23 3.14 10.11
CA GLU A 612 36.83 2.23 9.13
C GLU A 612 38.36 2.43 9.01
N GLU A 613 38.83 3.69 8.98
CA GLU A 613 40.26 4.04 8.94
C GLU A 613 41.03 3.58 10.19
N THR A 614 40.35 3.48 11.33
CA THR A 614 40.93 3.02 12.59
C THR A 614 40.76 1.52 12.82
N GLY A 615 40.32 0.77 11.80
CA GLY A 615 40.20 -0.69 11.87
C GLY A 615 38.93 -1.21 12.55
N MET A 616 37.98 -0.34 12.86
CA MET A 616 36.65 -0.69 13.37
C MET A 616 35.61 -0.83 12.23
N GLY A 617 36.05 -1.12 11.00
CA GLY A 617 35.18 -1.40 9.86
C GLY A 617 34.81 -2.88 9.74
N TYR A 618 34.09 -3.21 8.67
CA TYR A 618 33.91 -4.59 8.21
C TYR A 618 34.69 -4.74 6.88
N ARG A 619 35.62 -5.70 6.80
CA ARG A 619 36.30 -6.09 5.56
C ARG A 619 36.04 -7.55 5.29
#